data_AF-A0A1M3MV30-F1
#
_entry.id   AF-A0A1M3MV30-F1
#
_cell.length_a   1.000
_cell.length_b   1.000
_cell.length_c   1.000
_cell.angle_alpha   90.00
_cell.angle_beta   90.00
_cell.angle_gamma   90.00
#
_symmetry.space_group_name_H-M   'P 1'
#
loop_
_entity.id
_entity.type
_entity.pdbx_description
1 polymer ?
#
loop_
_entity_poly.entity_id
_entity_poly.type
_entity_poly.pdbx_seq_one_letter_code
_entity_poly.pdbx_strand_id
1 'polypeptide(L)'
;MATKNDGTKRRSTLLAALAAGAILAVPGSARADEVTPTAKGIAGGALLGGELVVFGEALFGVRSTTAYLVGAGAGAVAGGVGGYFVEQAVEDGRIPAYMLAGGLALLIPAVVVALDATRFMPTEGAREDRPVEAPPSDPGKPGGSSVVGAEPSTPPATTPGPGSATTPTTEPPAPTPAPAPSGGGGGTQAPRAPQASLFNVRDGNFYVGVPLPEVRPVVGSAERARMGVDNRGSELRFPVVRVTF
;
A
#
# COMPACT_ATOMS: atom_id res chain seq x y z
N MET A 1 8.23 -33.85 29.00
CA MET A 1 8.28 -32.40 29.29
C MET A 1 9.25 -31.78 28.27
N ALA A 2 8.74 -31.18 27.19
CA ALA A 2 9.56 -30.58 26.14
C ALA A 2 9.05 -29.16 25.90
N THR A 3 9.81 -28.17 26.37
CA THR A 3 9.52 -26.75 26.18
C THR A 3 9.96 -26.32 24.78
N LYS A 4 9.01 -25.74 24.06
CA LYS A 4 9.08 -25.36 22.65
C LYS A 4 9.65 -23.95 22.51
N ASN A 5 10.80 -23.83 21.84
CA ASN A 5 11.50 -22.56 21.57
C ASN A 5 10.84 -21.78 20.41
N ASP A 6 9.66 -21.18 20.63
CA ASP A 6 8.99 -20.34 19.63
C ASP A 6 9.36 -18.84 19.72
N GLY A 7 10.14 -18.43 20.74
CA GLY A 7 10.43 -17.01 21.01
C GLY A 7 11.55 -16.38 20.17
N THR A 8 12.45 -17.18 19.58
CA THR A 8 13.66 -16.65 18.93
C THR A 8 13.39 -16.09 17.53
N LYS A 9 12.41 -16.66 16.81
CA LYS A 9 12.15 -16.29 15.40
C LYS A 9 11.55 -14.88 15.27
N ARG A 10 10.64 -14.49 16.17
CA ARG A 10 9.97 -13.17 16.12
C ARG A 10 10.86 -12.00 16.55
N ARG A 11 11.90 -12.26 17.34
CA ARG A 11 12.85 -11.23 17.77
C ARG A 11 13.90 -10.93 16.71
N SER A 12 14.22 -11.88 15.85
CA SER A 12 15.22 -11.69 14.78
C SER A 12 14.76 -10.75 13.65
N THR A 13 13.46 -10.76 13.31
CA THR A 13 12.92 -9.92 12.23
C THR A 13 12.78 -8.45 12.62
N LEU A 14 12.55 -8.15 13.91
CA LEU A 14 12.48 -6.77 14.42
C LEU A 14 13.85 -6.09 14.47
N LEU A 15 14.93 -6.84 14.71
CA LEU A 15 16.29 -6.29 14.78
C LEU A 15 16.86 -5.89 13.41
N ALA A 16 16.50 -6.60 12.33
CA ALA A 16 16.94 -6.25 10.98
C ALA A 16 16.31 -4.95 10.47
N ALA A 17 15.03 -4.71 10.78
CA ALA A 17 14.32 -3.49 10.37
C ALA A 17 14.82 -2.23 11.12
N LEU A 18 15.19 -2.38 12.40
CA LEU A 18 15.75 -1.30 13.21
C LEU A 18 17.20 -0.94 12.83
N ALA A 19 18.00 -1.91 12.39
CA ALA A 19 19.37 -1.65 11.93
C ALA A 19 19.40 -0.87 10.60
N ALA A 20 18.41 -1.04 9.71
CA ALA A 20 18.30 -0.29 8.47
C ALA A 20 17.86 1.18 8.69
N GLY A 21 17.00 1.44 9.68
CA GLY A 21 16.50 2.79 9.98
C GLY A 21 17.51 3.70 10.69
N ALA A 22 18.46 3.13 11.44
CA ALA A 22 19.41 3.91 12.25
C ALA A 22 20.50 4.62 11.42
N ILE A 23 20.73 4.23 10.16
CA ILE A 23 21.77 4.81 9.30
C ILE A 23 21.30 6.13 8.64
N LEU A 24 19.99 6.37 8.56
CA LEU A 24 19.42 7.53 7.83
C LEU A 24 19.28 8.81 8.64
N ALA A 25 19.60 8.81 9.94
CA ALA A 25 19.25 9.91 10.85
C ALA A 25 20.45 10.62 11.51
N VAL A 26 21.65 10.54 10.93
CA VAL A 26 22.79 11.36 11.38
C VAL A 26 22.90 12.59 10.48
N PRO A 27 22.44 13.78 10.91
CA PRO A 27 22.67 15.01 10.18
C PRO A 27 24.18 15.32 10.16
N GLY A 28 24.82 15.06 9.02
CA GLY A 28 26.19 15.48 8.75
C GLY A 28 26.21 16.98 8.45
N SER A 29 27.11 17.73 9.10
CA SER A 29 27.37 19.11 8.71
C SER A 29 27.97 19.11 7.28
N ALA A 30 27.34 19.85 6.37
CA ALA A 30 27.83 20.03 5.00
C ALA A 30 29.15 20.82 5.05
N ARG A 31 30.27 20.09 5.14
CA ARG A 31 31.60 20.62 4.94
C ARG A 31 31.94 20.46 3.46
N ALA A 32 32.45 21.52 2.83
CA ALA A 32 32.92 21.49 1.44
C ALA A 32 34.30 20.81 1.31
N ASP A 33 34.49 19.71 2.04
CA ASP A 33 35.71 18.90 1.99
C ASP A 33 35.63 17.94 0.79
N GLU A 34 36.79 17.54 0.27
CA GLU A 34 36.87 16.50 -0.75
C GLU A 34 36.09 15.26 -0.30
N VAL A 35 35.21 14.79 -1.19
CA VAL A 35 34.33 13.66 -0.92
C VAL A 35 35.19 12.42 -0.87
N THR A 36 35.59 12.01 0.34
CA THR A 36 36.36 10.77 0.49
C THR A 36 35.54 9.62 -0.08
N PRO A 37 36.09 8.81 -1.01
CA PRO A 37 35.37 7.75 -1.69
C PRO A 37 34.97 6.60 -0.76
N THR A 38 35.57 6.52 0.44
CA THR A 38 35.57 5.33 1.28
C THR A 38 34.18 4.78 1.55
N ALA A 39 33.98 3.53 1.12
CA ALA A 39 32.81 2.69 1.28
C ALA A 39 31.50 3.17 0.60
N LYS A 40 31.50 4.36 -0.03
CA LYS A 40 30.30 4.86 -0.73
C LYS A 40 29.99 4.04 -1.96
N GLY A 41 31.01 3.52 -2.64
CA GLY A 41 30.84 2.68 -3.81
C GLY A 41 30.20 1.37 -3.42
N ILE A 42 30.71 0.73 -2.37
CA ILE A 42 30.14 -0.51 -1.81
C ILE A 42 28.69 -0.30 -1.36
N ALA A 43 28.43 0.72 -0.54
CA ALA A 43 27.10 0.98 -0.01
C ALA A 43 26.09 1.34 -1.12
N GLY A 44 26.50 2.20 -2.06
CA GLY A 44 25.67 2.59 -3.20
C GLY A 44 25.44 1.45 -4.17
N GLY A 45 26.46 0.66 -4.46
CA GLY A 45 26.37 -0.54 -5.28
C GLY A 45 25.45 -1.59 -4.65
N ALA A 46 25.54 -1.81 -3.33
CA ALA A 46 24.67 -2.74 -2.63
C ALA A 46 23.20 -2.31 -2.65
N LEU A 47 22.92 -1.02 -2.39
CA LEU A 47 21.56 -0.50 -2.53
C LEU A 47 21.06 -0.64 -3.97
N LEU A 48 21.83 -0.18 -4.94
CA LEU A 48 21.43 -0.20 -6.35
C LEU A 48 21.24 -1.64 -6.86
N GLY A 49 22.10 -2.58 -6.48
CA GLY A 49 21.98 -3.99 -6.86
C GLY A 49 20.78 -4.69 -6.23
N GLY A 50 20.50 -4.44 -4.94
CA GLY A 50 19.31 -4.97 -4.27
C GLY A 50 18.02 -4.44 -4.89
N GLU A 51 17.95 -3.12 -5.11
CA GLU A 51 16.77 -2.46 -5.67
C GLU A 51 16.48 -2.91 -7.10
N LEU A 52 17.51 -3.07 -7.96
CA LEU A 52 17.29 -3.55 -9.34
C LEU A 52 16.68 -4.95 -9.39
N VAL A 53 17.09 -5.85 -8.48
CA VAL A 53 16.52 -7.21 -8.41
C VAL A 53 15.09 -7.15 -7.90
N VAL A 54 14.82 -6.45 -6.79
CA VAL A 54 13.47 -6.29 -6.23
C VAL A 54 12.52 -5.67 -7.26
N PHE A 55 12.96 -4.61 -7.94
CA PHE A 55 12.17 -3.94 -8.97
C PHE A 55 11.87 -4.89 -10.14
N GLY A 56 12.86 -5.66 -10.59
CA GLY A 56 12.68 -6.68 -11.62
C GLY A 56 11.69 -7.76 -11.21
N GLU A 57 11.84 -8.34 -10.02
CA GLU A 57 10.93 -9.35 -9.47
C GLU A 57 9.48 -8.82 -9.37
N ALA A 58 9.32 -7.56 -8.97
CA ALA A 58 8.01 -6.93 -8.90
C ALA A 58 7.38 -6.71 -10.28
N LEU A 59 8.17 -6.31 -11.28
CA LEU A 59 7.71 -6.21 -12.67
C LEU A 59 7.27 -7.56 -13.24
N PHE A 60 7.93 -8.65 -12.85
CA PHE A 60 7.52 -10.01 -13.23
C PHE A 60 6.38 -10.58 -12.37
N GLY A 61 5.83 -9.80 -11.44
CA GLY A 61 4.68 -10.20 -10.63
C GLY A 61 5.01 -11.26 -9.57
N VAL A 62 6.27 -11.34 -9.13
CA VAL A 62 6.65 -12.24 -8.02
C VAL A 62 5.89 -11.82 -6.77
N ARG A 63 5.20 -12.76 -6.11
CA ARG A 63 4.41 -12.51 -4.90
C ARG A 63 5.02 -13.06 -3.61
N SER A 64 6.07 -13.87 -3.73
CA SER A 64 6.71 -14.52 -2.59
C SER A 64 7.61 -13.54 -1.85
N THR A 65 7.28 -13.21 -0.60
CA THR A 65 8.15 -12.38 0.26
C THR A 65 9.55 -12.98 0.40
N THR A 66 9.66 -14.32 0.43
CA THR A 66 10.96 -15.00 0.50
C THR A 66 11.78 -14.78 -0.77
N ALA A 67 11.13 -14.75 -1.94
CA ALA A 67 11.84 -14.45 -3.20
C ALA A 67 12.45 -13.04 -3.13
N TYR A 68 11.67 -12.02 -2.74
CA TYR A 68 12.18 -10.67 -2.56
C TYR A 68 13.34 -10.56 -1.57
N LEU A 69 13.30 -11.27 -0.44
CA LEU A 69 14.39 -11.24 0.53
C LEU A 69 15.67 -11.87 -0.04
N VAL A 70 15.55 -13.00 -0.74
CA VAL A 70 16.71 -13.68 -1.34
C VAL A 70 17.24 -12.89 -2.53
N GLY A 71 16.36 -12.40 -3.40
CA GLY A 71 16.68 -11.57 -4.56
C GLY A 71 17.36 -10.28 -4.15
N ALA A 72 16.77 -9.52 -3.21
CA ALA A 72 17.38 -8.30 -2.66
C ALA A 72 18.74 -8.58 -2.04
N GLY A 73 18.87 -9.64 -1.23
CA GLY A 73 20.12 -10.01 -0.59
C GLY A 73 21.22 -10.38 -1.60
N ALA A 74 20.90 -11.22 -2.59
CA ALA A 74 21.83 -11.61 -3.64
C ALA A 74 22.24 -10.41 -4.52
N GLY A 75 21.25 -9.58 -4.91
CA GLY A 75 21.47 -8.34 -5.65
C GLY A 75 22.35 -7.37 -4.89
N ALA A 76 22.14 -7.21 -3.59
CA ALA A 76 22.94 -6.31 -2.76
C ALA A 76 24.39 -6.80 -2.60
N VAL A 77 24.63 -8.10 -2.45
CA VAL A 77 25.99 -8.65 -2.43
C VAL A 77 26.68 -8.43 -3.77
N ALA A 78 26.03 -8.79 -4.89
CA ALA A 78 26.59 -8.61 -6.22
C ALA A 78 26.86 -7.13 -6.53
N GLY A 79 25.91 -6.26 -6.19
CA GLY A 79 26.03 -4.82 -6.35
C GLY A 79 27.11 -4.21 -5.47
N GLY A 80 27.26 -4.66 -4.22
CA GLY A 80 28.32 -4.22 -3.31
C GLY A 80 29.72 -4.61 -3.81
N VAL A 81 29.88 -5.82 -4.37
CA VAL A 81 31.12 -6.23 -5.04
C VAL A 81 31.40 -5.37 -6.26
N GLY A 82 30.40 -5.10 -7.10
CA GLY A 82 30.55 -4.17 -8.24
C GLY A 82 30.94 -2.76 -7.78
N GLY A 83 30.30 -2.26 -6.72
CA GLY A 83 30.59 -0.98 -6.10
C GLY A 83 32.00 -0.87 -5.54
N TYR A 84 32.54 -1.95 -4.96
CA TYR A 84 33.95 -2.03 -4.54
C TYR A 84 34.89 -1.85 -5.74
N PHE A 85 34.65 -2.54 -6.85
CA PHE A 85 35.50 -2.40 -8.04
C PHE A 85 35.40 -1.01 -8.66
N VAL A 86 34.22 -0.38 -8.66
CA VAL A 86 34.06 1.02 -9.09
C VAL A 86 34.89 1.94 -8.20
N GLU A 87 34.83 1.77 -6.88
CA GLU A 87 35.59 2.57 -5.91
C GLU A 87 37.10 2.43 -6.09
N GLN A 88 37.61 1.25 -6.49
CA GLN A 88 39.02 1.04 -6.80
C GLN A 88 39.44 1.61 -8.17
N ALA A 89 38.50 1.73 -9.11
CA ALA A 89 38.78 2.14 -10.48
C ALA A 89 38.71 3.66 -10.69
N VAL A 90 38.12 4.42 -9.75
CA VAL A 90 37.92 5.87 -9.89
C VAL A 90 38.51 6.63 -8.72
N GLU A 91 39.30 7.65 -9.01
CA GLU A 91 39.87 8.55 -8.00
C GLU A 91 38.85 9.60 -7.52
N ASP A 92 37.85 9.92 -8.37
CA ASP A 92 36.80 10.88 -8.06
C ASP A 92 35.69 10.27 -7.18
N GLY A 93 35.65 10.67 -5.90
CA GLY A 93 34.63 10.23 -4.94
C GLY A 93 33.20 10.67 -5.28
N ARG A 94 32.98 11.53 -6.28
CA ARG A 94 31.64 11.89 -6.76
C ARG A 94 30.93 10.72 -7.41
N ILE A 95 31.64 9.84 -8.12
CA ILE A 95 31.02 8.67 -8.77
C ILE A 95 30.40 7.72 -7.73
N PRO A 96 31.14 7.26 -6.70
CA PRO A 96 30.56 6.54 -5.56
C PRO A 96 29.40 7.27 -4.88
N ALA A 97 29.50 8.60 -4.74
CA ALA A 97 28.43 9.40 -4.14
C ALA A 97 27.15 9.41 -5.01
N TYR A 98 27.27 9.48 -6.34
CA TYR A 98 26.13 9.39 -7.26
C TYR A 98 25.52 8.00 -7.29
N MET A 99 26.32 6.93 -7.19
CA MET A 99 25.76 5.57 -7.07
C MET A 99 24.96 5.42 -5.78
N LEU A 100 25.48 5.94 -4.66
CA LEU A 100 24.76 5.95 -3.39
C LEU A 100 23.45 6.76 -3.48
N ALA A 101 23.52 7.98 -4.02
CA ALA A 101 22.36 8.82 -4.23
C ALA A 101 21.32 8.16 -5.16
N GLY A 102 21.78 7.49 -6.22
CA GLY A 102 20.94 6.74 -7.15
C GLY A 102 20.25 5.55 -6.48
N GLY A 103 20.98 4.78 -5.66
CA GLY A 103 20.41 3.68 -4.88
C GLY A 103 19.32 4.16 -3.91
N LEU A 104 19.57 5.25 -3.19
CA LEU A 104 18.57 5.85 -2.29
C LEU A 104 17.37 6.43 -3.05
N ALA A 105 17.58 7.01 -4.23
CA ALA A 105 16.49 7.55 -5.05
C ALA A 105 15.57 6.45 -5.59
N LEU A 106 16.12 5.27 -5.90
CA LEU A 106 15.34 4.13 -6.42
C LEU A 106 14.57 3.36 -5.34
N LEU A 107 14.91 3.53 -4.07
CA LEU A 107 14.29 2.81 -2.95
C LEU A 107 12.78 3.08 -2.86
N ILE A 108 12.34 4.34 -3.02
CA ILE A 108 10.91 4.68 -2.92
C ILE A 108 10.09 4.02 -4.04
N PRO A 109 10.43 4.20 -5.34
CA PRO A 109 9.73 3.51 -6.42
C PRO A 109 9.67 2.00 -6.26
N ALA A 110 10.77 1.35 -5.86
CA ALA A 110 10.82 -0.10 -5.73
C ALA A 110 9.96 -0.63 -4.60
N VAL A 111 9.94 0.05 -3.44
CA VAL A 111 9.02 -0.30 -2.34
C VAL A 111 7.56 -0.18 -2.80
N VAL A 112 7.20 0.89 -3.53
CA VAL A 112 5.82 1.08 -4.02
C VAL A 112 5.42 -0.07 -4.95
N VAL A 113 6.26 -0.43 -5.92
CA VAL A 113 5.94 -1.49 -6.89
C VAL A 113 5.91 -2.87 -6.22
N ALA A 114 6.85 -3.16 -5.31
CA ALA A 114 6.87 -4.44 -4.58
C ALA A 114 5.65 -4.60 -3.66
N LEU A 115 5.20 -3.51 -3.01
CA LEU A 115 4.00 -3.54 -2.16
C LEU A 115 2.72 -3.71 -2.99
N ASP A 116 2.60 -3.07 -4.16
CA ASP A 116 1.46 -3.30 -5.05
C ASP A 116 1.45 -4.75 -5.58
N ALA A 117 2.61 -5.29 -5.95
CA ALA A 117 2.73 -6.67 -6.43
C ALA A 117 2.34 -7.71 -5.36
N THR A 118 2.59 -7.41 -4.08
CA THR A 118 2.32 -8.29 -2.94
C THR A 118 1.01 -8.01 -2.21
N ARG A 119 0.18 -7.10 -2.72
CA ARG A 119 -1.11 -6.76 -2.12
C ARG A 119 -2.01 -7.99 -1.99
N PHE A 120 -2.75 -8.06 -0.89
CA PHE A 120 -3.72 -9.12 -0.67
C PHE A 120 -4.83 -9.06 -1.73
N MET A 121 -5.04 -10.19 -2.39
CA MET A 121 -6.17 -10.41 -3.29
C MET A 121 -7.07 -11.45 -2.63
N PRO A 122 -8.29 -11.09 -2.21
CA PRO A 122 -9.22 -12.07 -1.69
C PRO A 122 -9.44 -13.17 -2.73
N THR A 123 -9.43 -14.43 -2.29
CA THR A 123 -9.83 -15.53 -3.18
C THR A 123 -11.29 -15.33 -3.55
N GLU A 124 -11.64 -15.60 -4.81
CA GLU A 124 -13.03 -15.56 -5.27
C GLU A 124 -13.88 -16.49 -4.39
N GLY A 125 -14.85 -15.91 -3.65
CA GLY A 125 -15.68 -16.63 -2.69
C GLY A 125 -15.31 -16.44 -1.22
N ALA A 126 -14.25 -15.68 -0.88
CA ALA A 126 -14.00 -15.23 0.49
C ALA A 126 -15.13 -14.27 0.91
N ARG A 127 -16.16 -14.79 1.59
CA ARG A 127 -17.17 -13.98 2.28
C ARG A 127 -16.57 -13.50 3.58
N GLU A 128 -16.85 -12.25 3.95
CA GLU A 128 -16.56 -11.76 5.29
C GLU A 128 -17.14 -12.75 6.30
N ASP A 129 -16.30 -13.23 7.22
CA ASP A 129 -16.74 -14.11 8.30
C ASP A 129 -17.79 -13.34 9.09
N ARG A 130 -19.05 -13.69 8.85
CA ARG A 130 -20.20 -12.99 9.44
C ARG A 130 -19.97 -13.06 10.96
N PRO A 131 -20.15 -11.97 11.72
CA PRO A 131 -20.06 -12.05 13.17
C PRO A 131 -20.95 -13.21 13.61
N VAL A 132 -20.34 -14.25 14.18
CA VAL A 132 -21.10 -15.32 14.80
C VAL A 132 -21.93 -14.60 15.84
N GLU A 133 -23.25 -14.58 15.69
CA GLU A 133 -24.15 -14.15 16.75
C GLU A 133 -23.83 -15.02 17.95
N ALA A 134 -22.99 -14.47 18.85
CA ALA A 134 -22.76 -15.09 20.13
C ALA A 134 -24.15 -15.21 20.77
N PRO A 135 -24.54 -16.41 21.25
CA PRO A 135 -25.79 -16.56 21.98
C PRO A 135 -25.87 -15.46 23.05
N PRO A 136 -27.04 -14.86 23.28
CA PRO A 136 -27.20 -13.85 24.31
C PRO A 136 -26.59 -14.36 25.61
N SER A 137 -25.61 -13.64 26.16
CA SER A 137 -25.02 -13.95 27.45
C SER A 137 -26.16 -13.93 28.48
N ASP A 138 -26.60 -15.09 28.95
CA ASP A 138 -27.62 -15.22 30.00
C ASP A 138 -26.98 -14.86 31.34
N PRO A 139 -27.16 -13.62 31.86
CA PRO A 139 -26.39 -13.13 33.00
C PRO A 139 -26.82 -13.78 34.32
N GLY A 140 -27.81 -14.69 34.29
CA GLY A 140 -28.38 -15.35 35.46
C GLY A 140 -27.96 -16.81 35.66
N LYS A 141 -27.22 -17.42 34.72
CA LYS A 141 -26.75 -18.81 34.88
C LYS A 141 -25.30 -18.85 35.37
N PRO A 142 -25.03 -19.38 36.57
CA PRO A 142 -23.67 -19.73 36.98
C PRO A 142 -23.22 -20.99 36.20
N GLY A 143 -22.84 -20.80 34.94
CA GLY A 143 -22.32 -21.83 34.04
C GLY A 143 -20.85 -21.58 33.76
N GLY A 144 -19.98 -22.40 34.35
CA GLY A 144 -18.54 -22.28 34.29
C GLY A 144 -17.94 -22.41 32.89
N SER A 145 -16.78 -21.79 32.73
CA SER A 145 -15.86 -22.03 31.63
C SER A 145 -15.30 -23.45 31.70
N SER A 146 -15.98 -24.42 31.07
CA SER A 146 -15.36 -25.71 30.78
C SER A 146 -14.47 -25.56 29.54
N VAL A 147 -13.23 -25.09 29.75
CA VAL A 147 -12.13 -25.50 28.88
C VAL A 147 -11.80 -26.95 29.28
N VAL A 148 -12.50 -27.91 28.69
CA VAL A 148 -12.14 -29.33 28.75
C VAL A 148 -11.94 -29.78 27.32
N GLY A 149 -10.69 -30.11 27.00
CA GLY A 149 -10.32 -30.64 25.70
C GLY A 149 -10.87 -32.05 25.48
N ALA A 150 -11.32 -32.30 24.25
CA ALA A 150 -11.26 -33.60 23.58
C ALA A 150 -11.67 -33.41 22.11
N GLU A 151 -10.72 -33.57 21.19
CA GLU A 151 -11.01 -34.22 19.89
C GLU A 151 -10.95 -35.75 20.10
N PRO A 152 -11.32 -36.63 19.14
CA PRO A 152 -12.29 -36.52 18.04
C PRO A 152 -13.27 -37.73 18.04
N SER A 153 -14.44 -37.61 17.41
CA SER A 153 -15.13 -38.78 16.84
C SER A 153 -16.07 -38.40 15.68
N THR A 154 -15.74 -38.93 14.51
CA THR A 154 -16.64 -39.16 13.36
C THR A 154 -17.20 -40.60 13.45
N PRO A 155 -18.17 -41.01 12.62
CA PRO A 155 -19.54 -40.52 12.40
C PRO A 155 -20.58 -41.65 12.66
N PRO A 156 -21.88 -41.47 12.38
CA PRO A 156 -22.42 -42.31 11.32
C PRO A 156 -23.34 -41.60 10.32
N ALA A 157 -23.39 -42.20 9.14
CA ALA A 157 -24.17 -41.84 7.97
C ALA A 157 -25.68 -41.92 8.20
N THR A 158 -26.42 -40.98 7.62
CA THR A 158 -27.83 -41.13 7.29
C THR A 158 -28.06 -40.86 5.80
N THR A 159 -28.69 -41.86 5.19
CA THR A 159 -29.07 -42.05 3.79
C THR A 159 -30.20 -41.07 3.36
N PRO A 160 -30.41 -40.82 2.06
CA PRO A 160 -31.14 -39.66 1.52
C PRO A 160 -32.66 -39.82 1.47
N GLY A 161 -33.37 -38.70 1.66
CA GLY A 161 -34.81 -38.56 1.40
C GLY A 161 -35.09 -37.68 0.16
N PRO A 162 -36.02 -38.08 -0.73
CA PRO A 162 -36.23 -37.43 -2.02
C PRO A 162 -37.24 -36.27 -1.98
N GLY A 163 -37.00 -35.29 -2.86
CA GLY A 163 -38.05 -34.59 -3.61
C GLY A 163 -38.88 -33.55 -2.87
N SER A 164 -38.59 -32.28 -3.12
CA SER A 164 -39.64 -31.26 -3.27
C SER A 164 -39.17 -30.17 -4.22
N ALA A 165 -39.83 -30.13 -5.37
CA ALA A 165 -39.68 -29.14 -6.41
C ALA A 165 -40.40 -27.83 -6.00
N THR A 166 -39.74 -26.70 -6.21
CA THR A 166 -40.40 -25.38 -6.31
C THR A 166 -39.80 -24.59 -7.46
N THR A 167 -40.60 -24.51 -8.52
CA THR A 167 -40.88 -23.42 -9.46
C THR A 167 -39.91 -22.21 -9.52
N PRO A 168 -39.37 -21.87 -10.70
CA PRO A 168 -38.73 -20.56 -10.93
C PRO A 168 -39.80 -19.49 -11.18
N THR A 169 -39.78 -18.42 -10.39
CA THR A 169 -40.55 -17.19 -10.62
C THR A 169 -39.78 -16.30 -11.60
N THR A 170 -40.41 -16.00 -12.73
CA THR A 170 -39.95 -15.05 -13.75
C THR A 170 -40.08 -13.61 -13.24
N GLU A 171 -38.97 -12.88 -13.16
CA GLU A 171 -38.94 -11.45 -12.83
C GLU A 171 -39.10 -10.59 -14.11
N PRO A 172 -39.96 -9.55 -14.12
CA PRO A 172 -40.15 -8.66 -15.28
C PRO A 172 -38.97 -7.70 -15.53
N PRO A 173 -38.73 -7.26 -16.78
CA PRO A 173 -37.60 -6.38 -17.12
C PRO A 173 -37.78 -4.94 -16.62
N ALA A 174 -36.69 -4.35 -16.15
CA ALA A 174 -36.60 -2.95 -15.70
C ALA A 174 -36.71 -1.95 -16.87
N PRO A 175 -37.34 -0.77 -16.66
CA PRO A 175 -37.42 0.27 -17.68
C PRO A 175 -36.12 1.08 -17.84
N THR A 176 -35.81 1.40 -19.09
CA THR A 176 -34.68 2.23 -19.56
C THR A 176 -34.77 3.68 -19.04
N PRO A 177 -33.69 4.27 -18.48
CA PRO A 177 -33.66 5.69 -18.14
C PRO A 177 -33.53 6.58 -19.40
N ALA A 178 -34.35 7.64 -19.46
CA ALA A 178 -34.32 8.66 -20.50
C ALA A 178 -33.05 9.54 -20.44
N PRO A 179 -32.57 10.09 -21.57
CA PRO A 179 -31.39 10.97 -21.61
C PRO A 179 -31.67 12.34 -20.98
N ALA A 180 -30.72 12.84 -20.20
CA ALA A 180 -30.78 14.15 -19.54
C ALA A 180 -30.61 15.31 -20.54
N PRO A 181 -31.27 16.46 -20.33
CA PRO A 181 -31.19 17.61 -21.23
C PRO A 181 -29.85 18.35 -21.13
N SER A 182 -29.29 18.67 -22.28
CA SER A 182 -28.12 19.55 -22.45
C SER A 182 -28.50 21.00 -22.16
N GLY A 183 -28.36 21.42 -20.90
CA GLY A 183 -28.55 22.81 -20.47
C GLY A 183 -27.26 23.61 -20.57
N GLY A 184 -27.08 24.33 -21.68
CA GLY A 184 -26.10 25.40 -21.80
C GLY A 184 -26.45 26.58 -20.88
N GLY A 185 -25.48 27.03 -20.10
CA GLY A 185 -25.61 28.19 -19.23
C GLY A 185 -24.27 28.90 -19.11
N GLY A 186 -24.10 29.96 -19.90
CA GLY A 186 -22.99 30.89 -19.78
C GLY A 186 -23.05 31.63 -18.44
N GLY A 187 -22.08 31.35 -17.58
CA GLY A 187 -21.83 32.10 -16.35
C GLY A 187 -20.41 32.63 -16.38
N THR A 188 -20.27 33.94 -16.25
CA THR A 188 -19.01 34.66 -16.05
C THR A 188 -18.20 34.00 -14.93
N GLN A 189 -17.09 33.37 -15.32
CA GLN A 189 -16.20 32.66 -14.41
C GLN A 189 -15.45 33.68 -13.55
N ALA A 190 -15.76 33.72 -12.25
CA ALA A 190 -14.96 34.47 -11.30
C ALA A 190 -13.48 34.03 -11.37
N PRO A 191 -12.50 34.91 -11.12
CA PRO A 191 -11.08 34.54 -11.18
C PRO A 191 -10.82 33.34 -10.27
N ARG A 192 -10.51 32.18 -10.87
CA ARG A 192 -10.13 30.99 -10.09
C ARG A 192 -8.85 31.33 -9.33
N ALA A 193 -8.95 31.45 -8.01
CA ALA A 193 -7.78 31.52 -7.15
C ALA A 193 -6.84 30.34 -7.46
N PRO A 194 -5.51 30.53 -7.42
CA PRO A 194 -4.55 29.48 -7.76
C PRO A 194 -4.72 28.30 -6.78
N GLN A 195 -5.25 27.19 -7.29
CA GLN A 195 -5.38 25.95 -6.53
C GLN A 195 -3.99 25.35 -6.31
N ALA A 196 -3.53 25.33 -5.05
CA ALA A 196 -2.30 24.67 -4.62
C ALA A 196 -2.55 23.16 -4.50
N SER A 197 -1.82 22.35 -5.26
CA SER A 197 -1.77 20.88 -5.14
C SER A 197 -0.54 20.45 -4.36
N LEU A 198 -0.56 19.25 -3.77
CA LEU A 198 0.59 18.70 -3.03
C LEU A 198 1.84 18.60 -3.92
N PHE A 199 1.65 18.15 -5.16
CA PHE A 199 2.67 18.16 -6.20
C PHE A 199 2.19 18.98 -7.40
N ASN A 200 3.02 19.91 -7.88
CA ASN A 200 2.70 20.72 -9.04
C ASN A 200 3.91 20.78 -9.99
N VAL A 201 3.67 20.45 -11.27
CA VAL A 201 4.64 20.64 -12.34
C VAL A 201 4.10 21.73 -13.26
N ARG A 202 4.85 22.84 -13.37
CA ARG A 202 4.50 23.98 -14.21
C ARG A 202 5.75 24.59 -14.82
N ASP A 203 5.73 24.79 -16.14
CA ASP A 203 6.84 25.40 -16.90
C ASP A 203 8.19 24.68 -16.65
N GLY A 204 8.15 23.35 -16.50
CA GLY A 204 9.33 22.52 -16.19
C GLY A 204 9.83 22.58 -14.75
N ASN A 205 9.22 23.41 -13.91
CA ASN A 205 9.55 23.52 -12.49
C ASN A 205 8.67 22.60 -11.64
N PHE A 206 9.26 21.98 -10.62
CA PHE A 206 8.59 21.12 -9.66
C PHE A 206 8.37 21.88 -8.33
N TYR A 207 7.13 21.90 -7.86
CA TYR A 207 6.73 22.55 -6.62
C TYR A 207 6.04 21.56 -5.69
N VAL A 208 6.34 21.66 -4.40
CA VAL A 208 5.66 20.95 -3.31
C VAL A 208 5.00 21.99 -2.40
N GLY A 209 3.72 21.82 -2.11
CA GLY A 209 2.96 22.76 -1.29
C GLY A 209 1.94 22.07 -0.40
N VAL A 210 1.46 22.78 0.63
CA VAL A 210 0.35 22.28 1.46
C VAL A 210 -0.95 22.51 0.70
N PRO A 211 -1.70 21.47 0.32
CA PRO A 211 -2.96 21.66 -0.40
C PRO A 211 -3.99 22.31 0.52
N LEU A 212 -4.67 23.35 0.03
CA LEU A 212 -5.82 23.92 0.72
C LEU A 212 -7.03 23.00 0.46
N PRO A 213 -7.64 22.39 1.51
CA PRO A 213 -8.79 21.54 1.31
C PRO A 213 -9.97 22.35 0.77
N GLU A 214 -10.64 21.81 -0.25
CA GLU A 214 -11.87 22.39 -0.78
C GLU A 214 -13.08 21.64 -0.20
N VAL A 215 -13.97 22.37 0.47
CA VAL A 215 -15.23 21.83 0.99
C VAL A 215 -16.33 22.15 -0.01
N ARG A 216 -16.94 21.12 -0.61
CA ARG A 216 -18.10 21.29 -1.50
C ARG A 216 -19.31 20.53 -0.98
N PRO A 217 -20.54 21.08 -1.12
CA PRO A 217 -21.73 20.32 -0.83
C PRO A 217 -21.88 19.17 -1.85
N VAL A 218 -22.14 17.96 -1.35
CA VAL A 218 -22.30 16.75 -2.18
C VAL A 218 -23.50 16.88 -3.13
N VAL A 219 -24.49 17.67 -2.76
CA VAL A 219 -25.74 17.86 -3.51
C VAL A 219 -25.94 19.33 -3.84
N GLY A 220 -26.13 19.62 -5.13
CA GLY A 220 -26.47 20.96 -5.63
C GLY A 220 -27.80 21.46 -5.08
N SER A 221 -27.97 22.78 -5.00
CA SER A 221 -29.16 23.42 -4.42
C SER A 221 -30.47 23.00 -5.11
N ALA A 222 -30.45 22.85 -6.44
CA ALA A 222 -31.62 22.45 -7.23
C ALA A 222 -32.06 21.00 -6.95
N GLU A 223 -31.10 20.11 -6.72
CA GLU A 223 -31.35 18.70 -6.44
C GLU A 223 -31.78 18.48 -4.99
N ARG A 224 -31.26 19.30 -4.06
CA ARG A 224 -31.70 19.36 -2.67
C ARG A 224 -33.18 19.74 -2.54
N ALA A 225 -33.63 20.73 -3.31
CA ALA A 225 -35.03 21.15 -3.33
C ALA A 225 -35.97 20.05 -3.84
N ARG A 226 -35.50 19.18 -4.76
CA ARG A 226 -36.30 18.07 -5.31
C ARG A 226 -36.41 16.89 -4.37
N MET A 227 -35.35 16.61 -3.60
CA MET A 227 -35.32 15.44 -2.72
C MET A 227 -35.85 15.72 -1.31
N GLY A 228 -36.03 16.98 -0.91
CA GLY A 228 -36.55 17.33 0.41
C GLY A 228 -35.68 16.84 1.57
N VAL A 229 -34.39 16.56 1.29
CA VAL A 229 -33.44 16.06 2.29
C VAL A 229 -32.56 17.20 2.77
N ASP A 230 -32.58 17.47 4.06
CA ASP A 230 -31.65 18.39 4.70
C ASP A 230 -30.25 17.78 4.79
N ASN A 231 -29.30 18.42 4.09
CA ASN A 231 -27.84 18.29 4.22
C ASN A 231 -27.26 16.86 4.35
N ARG A 232 -27.12 16.15 3.22
CA ARG A 232 -26.33 14.90 3.12
C ARG A 232 -24.82 15.13 2.98
N GLY A 233 -24.25 15.90 3.90
CA GLY A 233 -22.80 16.02 4.08
C GLY A 233 -22.07 16.94 3.11
N SER A 234 -20.82 17.23 3.46
CA SER A 234 -19.87 18.00 2.66
C SER A 234 -18.75 17.08 2.19
N GLU A 235 -18.40 17.14 0.91
CA GLU A 235 -17.23 16.47 0.35
C GLU A 235 -16.00 17.33 0.61
N LEU A 236 -14.97 16.72 1.21
CA LEU A 236 -13.67 17.34 1.43
C LEU A 236 -12.70 16.84 0.35
N ARG A 237 -12.24 17.73 -0.53
CA ARG A 237 -11.33 17.38 -1.63
C ARG A 237 -9.91 17.88 -1.36
N PHE A 238 -8.93 16.99 -1.51
CA PHE A 238 -7.52 17.30 -1.41
C PHE A 238 -6.84 17.12 -2.78
N PRO A 239 -6.43 18.20 -3.46
CA PRO A 239 -5.71 18.09 -4.72
C PRO A 239 -4.30 17.52 -4.50
N VAL A 240 -4.05 16.30 -4.98
CA VAL A 240 -2.76 15.62 -4.79
C VAL A 240 -1.76 15.97 -5.90
N VAL A 241 -2.16 15.93 -7.17
CA VAL A 241 -1.25 16.17 -8.30
C VAL A 241 -1.90 17.12 -9.29
N ARG A 242 -1.13 18.10 -9.77
CA ARG A 242 -1.49 18.98 -10.88
C ARG A 242 -0.35 19.06 -11.88
N VAL A 243 -0.68 18.89 -13.15
CA VAL A 243 0.25 19.06 -14.27
C VAL A 243 -0.34 20.10 -15.21
N THR A 244 0.41 21.15 -15.50
CA THR A 244 0.02 22.17 -16.49
C THR A 244 1.12 22.26 -17.53
N PHE A 245 0.74 22.13 -18.80
CA PHE A 245 1.61 22.26 -19.97
C PHE A 245 1.35 23.60 -20.66
#